data_AF-A0A9D2IFH5-F1
#
_entry.id   AF-A0A9D2IFH5-F1
#
_cell.length_a   1.000
_cell.length_b   1.000
_cell.length_c   1.000
_cell.angle_alpha   90.00
_cell.angle_beta   90.00
_cell.angle_gamma   90.00
#
_symmetry.space_group_name_H-M   'P 1'
#
loop_
_entity.id
_entity.type
_entity.pdbx_description
1 polymer ?
#
loop_
_entity_poly.entity_id
_entity_poly.type
_entity_poly.pdbx_seq_one_letter_code
_entity_poly.pdbx_strand_id
1 'polypeptide(L)'
;MQLKIINRKNYIPLVCVLYTCWVLFKLITEEFIWHTKDASYVSNLLWGFVLTALLIGLLKLGEYCSDWPLWLVILLQYGIFLAVVLGSTWVSGHFRELADTAYRDEFRSTTIPFAIVAALYYWKCFLELKRSNEILDELNGNGMDRGQKDREEKRD
;
A
#
# COMPACT_ATOMS: atom_id res chain seq x y z
N MET A 1 -3.80 5.30 -17.94
CA MET A 1 -3.37 6.60 -17.37
C MET A 1 -3.38 6.44 -15.86
N GLN A 2 -2.21 6.15 -15.25
CA GLN A 2 -2.11 5.91 -13.81
C GLN A 2 -1.41 7.10 -13.17
N LEU A 3 -2.06 7.74 -12.20
CA LEU A 3 -1.47 8.80 -11.40
C LEU A 3 -0.49 8.20 -10.39
N LYS A 4 0.74 8.72 -10.36
CA LYS A 4 1.77 8.39 -9.37
C LYS A 4 1.38 8.94 -8.00
N ILE A 5 0.59 8.18 -7.23
CA ILE A 5 0.28 8.52 -5.83
C ILE A 5 1.58 8.45 -4.99
N ILE A 6 2.51 7.56 -5.32
CA ILE A 6 3.79 7.39 -4.60
C ILE A 6 4.94 8.02 -5.39
N ASN A 7 5.24 9.28 -5.10
CA ASN A 7 6.42 9.96 -5.66
C ASN A 7 7.69 9.61 -4.84
N ARG A 8 8.87 9.61 -5.49
CA ARG A 8 10.17 9.35 -4.83
C ARG A 8 10.42 10.30 -3.64
N LYS A 9 9.86 11.51 -3.69
CA LYS A 9 9.92 12.51 -2.62
C LYS A 9 9.04 12.18 -1.40
N ASN A 10 7.93 11.47 -1.60
CA ASN A 10 6.99 11.10 -0.52
C ASN A 10 7.19 9.68 0.00
N TYR A 11 8.04 8.87 -0.63
CA TYR A 11 8.28 7.48 -0.23
C TYR A 11 8.78 7.37 1.21
N ILE A 12 9.86 8.07 1.55
CA ILE A 12 10.47 8.03 2.90
C ILE A 12 9.49 8.47 3.99
N PRO A 13 8.84 9.65 3.90
CA PRO A 13 7.88 10.06 4.93
C PRO A 13 6.68 9.11 5.03
N LEU A 14 6.21 8.53 3.92
CA LEU A 14 5.12 7.55 3.95
C LEU A 14 5.52 6.27 4.70
N VAL A 15 6.72 5.75 4.46
CA VAL A 15 7.29 4.62 5.21
C VAL A 15 7.33 4.93 6.69
N CYS A 16 7.87 6.09 7.06
CA CYS A 16 7.98 6.49 8.46
C CYS A 16 6.61 6.62 9.14
N VAL A 17 5.62 7.22 8.47
CA VAL A 17 4.26 7.40 9.05
C VAL A 17 3.59 6.04 9.25
N LEU A 18 3.56 5.17 8.23
CA LEU A 18 2.94 3.85 8.36
C LEU A 18 3.66 2.99 9.39
N TYR A 19 5.00 3.04 9.43
CA TYR A 19 5.79 2.36 10.44
C TYR A 19 5.49 2.87 11.85
N THR A 20 5.37 4.19 12.04
CA THR A 20 5.04 4.78 13.35
C THR A 20 3.64 4.36 13.80
N CYS A 21 2.66 4.37 12.91
CA CYS A 21 1.32 3.86 13.21
C CYS A 21 1.33 2.37 13.59
N TRP A 22 2.12 1.56 12.87
CA TRP A 22 2.27 0.13 13.17
C TRP A 22 2.91 -0.11 14.53
N VAL A 23 4.00 0.61 14.85
CA VAL A 23 4.69 0.50 16.15
C VAL A 23 3.77 0.93 17.29
N LEU A 24 3.02 2.03 17.13
CA LEU A 24 2.04 2.47 18.11
C LEU A 24 0.93 1.42 18.32
N PHE A 25 0.43 0.83 17.25
CA PHE A 25 -0.55 -0.25 17.34
C PHE A 25 0.01 -1.45 18.12
N LYS A 26 1.24 -1.88 17.81
CA LYS A 26 1.91 -2.98 18.54
C LYS A 26 2.06 -2.67 20.02
N LEU A 27 2.57 -1.48 20.36
CA LEU A 27 2.74 -0.98 21.73
C LEU A 27 1.42 -1.00 22.50
N ILE A 28 0.34 -0.49 21.90
CA ILE A 28 -0.99 -0.48 22.52
C ILE A 28 -1.48 -1.91 22.76
N THR A 29 -1.32 -2.81 21.80
CA THR A 29 -1.75 -4.21 21.99
C THR A 29 -0.96 -4.94 23.09
N GLU A 30 0.34 -4.68 23.19
CA GLU A 30 1.23 -5.31 24.17
C GLU A 30 0.93 -4.82 25.60
N GLU A 31 0.74 -3.50 25.77
CA GLU A 31 0.37 -2.89 27.05
C GLU A 31 -1.08 -3.18 27.46
N PHE A 32 -2.05 -3.11 26.53
CA PHE A 32 -3.47 -3.13 26.89
C PHE A 32 -4.08 -4.53 26.95
N ILE A 33 -3.57 -5.49 26.18
CA ILE A 33 -4.22 -6.80 26.00
C ILE A 33 -3.40 -7.93 26.63
N TRP A 34 -2.08 -7.96 26.41
CA TRP A 34 -1.28 -9.17 26.65
C TRP A 34 -0.35 -9.09 27.85
N HIS A 35 -0.04 -7.89 28.40
CA HIS A 35 0.79 -7.68 29.60
C HIS A 35 2.11 -8.50 29.63
N THR A 36 2.60 -8.93 28.48
CA THR A 36 3.76 -9.80 28.33
C THR A 36 4.75 -9.11 27.40
N LYS A 37 5.96 -8.86 27.92
CA LYS A 37 7.04 -8.23 27.15
C LYS A 37 7.68 -9.26 26.23
N ASP A 38 7.69 -8.94 24.95
CA ASP A 38 8.32 -9.74 23.91
C ASP A 38 9.85 -9.86 24.16
N ALA A 39 10.37 -11.08 24.31
CA ALA A 39 11.79 -11.30 24.66
C ALA A 39 12.79 -10.85 23.56
N SER A 40 12.33 -10.68 22.31
CA SER A 40 13.11 -10.19 21.17
C SER A 40 12.59 -8.85 20.61
N TYR A 41 12.18 -7.95 21.51
CA TYR A 41 11.52 -6.68 21.19
C TYR A 41 12.23 -5.84 20.11
N VAL A 42 13.55 -5.64 20.25
CA VAL A 42 14.34 -4.81 19.31
C VAL A 42 14.42 -5.45 17.92
N SER A 43 14.57 -6.78 17.86
CA SER A 43 14.65 -7.51 16.60
C SER A 43 13.32 -7.47 15.84
N ASN A 44 12.20 -7.64 16.55
CA ASN A 44 10.86 -7.58 15.97
C ASN A 44 10.55 -6.17 15.44
N LEU A 45 11.01 -5.12 16.15
CA LEU A 45 10.83 -3.73 15.73
C LEU A 45 11.60 -3.42 14.44
N LEU A 46 12.88 -3.80 14.38
CA LEU A 46 13.73 -3.63 13.20
C LEU A 46 13.18 -4.42 12.00
N TRP A 47 12.71 -5.64 12.23
CA TRP A 47 12.11 -6.45 11.17
C TRP A 47 10.81 -5.81 10.64
N GLY A 48 9.98 -5.25 11.53
CA GLY A 48 8.80 -4.47 11.14
C GLY A 48 9.12 -3.25 10.27
N PHE A 49 10.25 -2.57 10.52
CA PHE A 49 10.70 -1.47 9.66
C PHE A 49 11.06 -1.97 8.25
N VAL A 50 11.78 -3.09 8.15
CA VAL A 50 12.13 -3.70 6.85
C VAL A 50 10.88 -4.13 6.10
N LEU A 51 9.91 -4.76 6.77
CA LEU A 51 8.66 -5.21 6.17
C LEU A 51 7.79 -4.03 5.70
N THR A 52 7.70 -2.95 6.47
CA THR A 52 6.94 -1.76 6.06
C THR A 52 7.59 -1.03 4.88
N ALA A 53 8.92 -0.93 4.85
CA ALA A 53 9.65 -0.40 3.71
C ALA A 53 9.48 -1.28 2.45
N LEU A 54 9.56 -2.60 2.62
CA LEU A 54 9.32 -3.59 1.56
C LEU A 54 7.91 -3.48 1.00
N LEU A 55 6.90 -3.39 1.87
CA LEU A 55 5.50 -3.25 1.48
C LEU A 55 5.30 -2.04 0.57
N ILE A 56 5.75 -0.86 0.99
CA ILE A 56 5.63 0.37 0.17
C ILE A 56 6.50 0.28 -1.10
N GLY A 57 7.65 -0.40 -1.02
CA GLY A 57 8.50 -0.70 -2.17
C GLY A 57 7.76 -1.54 -3.22
N LEU A 58 7.03 -2.57 -2.80
CA LEU A 58 6.20 -3.41 -3.66
C LEU A 58 5.02 -2.65 -4.24
N LEU A 59 4.38 -1.78 -3.46
CA LEU A 59 3.32 -0.89 -3.96
C LEU A 59 3.85 -0.03 -5.12
N LYS A 60 5.02 0.60 -4.92
CA LYS A 60 5.70 1.39 -5.96
C LYS A 60 6.11 0.55 -7.18
N LEU A 61 6.53 -0.69 -6.98
CA LEU A 61 6.88 -1.60 -8.07
C LEU A 61 5.63 -1.99 -8.89
N GLY A 62 4.48 -2.14 -8.25
CA GLY A 62 3.22 -2.41 -8.95
C GLY A 62 2.78 -1.27 -9.88
N GLU A 63 3.15 -0.02 -9.59
CA GLU A 63 2.93 1.10 -10.51
C GLU A 63 3.71 0.93 -11.84
N TYR A 64 4.84 0.23 -11.84
CA TYR A 64 5.58 -0.09 -13.07
C TYR A 64 4.90 -1.16 -13.92
N CYS A 65 4.10 -2.04 -13.32
CA CYS A 65 3.28 -3.03 -14.03
C CYS A 65 1.93 -2.45 -14.49
N SER A 66 1.96 -1.25 -15.09
CA SER A 66 0.76 -0.49 -15.47
C SER A 66 -0.09 -1.16 -16.56
N ASP A 67 0.47 -2.10 -17.32
CA ASP A 67 -0.24 -2.79 -18.42
C ASP A 67 -1.10 -3.97 -17.93
N TRP A 68 -1.00 -4.33 -16.65
CA TRP A 68 -1.67 -5.49 -16.08
C TRP A 68 -2.97 -5.09 -15.39
N PRO A 69 -4.00 -5.96 -15.38
CA PRO A 69 -5.24 -5.67 -14.69
C PRO A 69 -4.97 -5.54 -13.17
N LEU A 70 -5.59 -4.54 -12.54
CA LEU A 70 -5.33 -4.14 -11.16
C LEU A 70 -5.34 -5.31 -10.17
N TRP A 71 -6.28 -6.24 -10.30
CA TRP A 71 -6.40 -7.39 -9.42
C TRP A 71 -5.17 -8.33 -9.49
N LEU A 72 -4.54 -8.48 -10.66
CA LEU A 72 -3.31 -9.27 -10.79
C LEU A 72 -2.13 -8.62 -10.08
N VAL A 73 -2.03 -7.28 -10.15
CA VAL A 73 -0.96 -6.54 -9.49
C VAL A 73 -1.06 -6.69 -7.96
N ILE A 74 -2.28 -6.65 -7.40
CA ILE A 74 -2.52 -6.93 -5.96
C ILE A 74 -2.06 -8.33 -5.60
N LEU A 75 -2.50 -9.32 -6.39
CA LEU A 75 -2.26 -10.72 -6.10
C LEU A 75 -0.76 -11.02 -6.15
N LEU A 76 -0.05 -10.42 -7.11
CA LEU A 76 1.40 -10.49 -7.22
C LEU A 76 2.09 -9.81 -6.02
N GLN A 77 1.71 -8.58 -5.66
CA GLN A 77 2.28 -7.85 -4.53
C GLN A 77 2.08 -8.60 -3.22
N TYR A 78 0.87 -9.12 -2.99
CA TYR A 78 0.55 -9.94 -1.83
C TYR A 78 1.36 -11.23 -1.83
N GLY A 79 1.44 -11.92 -2.96
CA GLY A 79 2.21 -13.16 -3.10
C GLY A 79 3.69 -12.96 -2.80
N ILE A 80 4.31 -11.89 -3.33
CA ILE A 80 5.71 -11.57 -3.07
C ILE A 80 5.91 -11.21 -1.59
N PHE A 81 5.05 -10.35 -1.04
CA PHE A 81 5.15 -9.93 0.36
C PHE A 81 5.02 -11.13 1.31
N LEU A 82 4.03 -11.98 1.06
CA LEU A 82 3.78 -13.19 1.83
C LEU A 82 4.93 -14.20 1.69
N ALA A 83 5.48 -14.38 0.50
CA ALA A 83 6.63 -15.25 0.27
C ALA A 83 7.87 -14.78 1.03
N VAL A 84 8.11 -13.46 1.09
CA VAL A 84 9.22 -12.90 1.87
C VAL A 84 9.01 -13.12 3.37
N VAL A 85 7.79 -12.88 3.88
CA VAL A 85 7.48 -13.10 5.29
C VAL A 85 7.62 -14.57 5.66
N LEU A 86 6.93 -15.48 4.97
CA LEU A 86 6.98 -16.92 5.26
C LEU A 86 8.39 -17.50 5.02
N GLY A 87 9.10 -17.02 3.99
CA GLY A 87 10.48 -17.38 3.73
C GLY A 87 11.41 -16.93 4.85
N SER A 88 11.20 -15.74 5.41
CA SER A 88 11.98 -15.27 6.57
C SER A 88 11.70 -16.07 7.84
N THR A 89 10.45 -16.48 8.07
CA THR A 89 10.06 -17.39 9.15
C THR A 89 10.71 -18.78 8.95
N TRP A 90 10.77 -19.28 7.72
CA TRP A 90 11.43 -20.54 7.38
C TRP A 90 12.94 -20.50 7.64
N VAL A 91 13.63 -19.42 7.23
CA VAL A 91 15.05 -19.21 7.53
C VAL A 91 15.26 -19.10 9.04
N SER A 92 14.40 -18.36 9.74
CA SER A 92 14.47 -18.22 11.21
C SER A 92 14.25 -19.55 11.93
N GLY A 93 13.42 -20.43 11.37
CA GLY A 93 13.20 -21.80 11.85
C GLY A 93 14.39 -22.73 11.71
N HIS A 94 15.39 -22.36 10.90
CA HIS A 94 16.66 -23.08 10.86
C HIS A 94 17.59 -22.72 12.03
N PHE A 95 17.39 -21.54 12.64
CA PHE A 95 18.23 -21.02 13.73
C PHE A 95 17.56 -21.11 15.11
N ARG A 96 16.24 -21.29 15.18
CA ARG A 96 15.46 -21.32 16.43
C ARG A 96 14.35 -22.37 16.35
N GLU A 97 14.01 -22.99 17.47
CA GLU A 97 12.75 -23.75 17.59
C GLU A 97 11.57 -22.77 17.50
N LEU A 98 10.79 -22.88 16.43
CA LEU A 98 9.55 -22.12 16.27
C LEU A 98 8.41 -22.91 16.90
N ALA A 99 7.52 -22.20 17.58
CA ALA A 99 6.25 -22.78 18.02
C ALA A 99 5.44 -23.25 16.81
N ASP A 100 4.69 -24.34 16.98
CA ASP A 100 3.90 -24.98 15.91
C ASP A 100 2.83 -24.02 15.30
N THR A 101 2.47 -22.96 16.04
CA THR A 101 1.54 -21.90 15.57
C THR A 101 2.21 -20.71 14.90
N ALA A 102 3.55 -20.61 14.90
CA ALA A 102 4.29 -19.42 14.46
C ALA A 102 3.93 -19.00 13.04
N TYR A 103 3.90 -19.94 12.08
CA TYR A 103 3.54 -19.65 10.69
C TYR A 103 2.11 -19.09 10.54
N ARG A 104 1.16 -19.57 11.34
CA ARG A 104 -0.24 -19.14 11.27
C ARG A 104 -0.42 -17.75 11.87
N ASP A 105 0.25 -17.47 12.97
CA ASP A 105 0.22 -16.17 13.62
C ASP A 105 0.91 -15.12 12.74
N GLU A 106 2.04 -15.46 12.11
CA GLU A 106 2.75 -14.59 11.16
C GLU A 106 1.90 -14.29 9.92
N PHE A 107 1.23 -15.31 9.36
CA PHE A 107 0.34 -15.16 8.22
C PHE A 107 -0.81 -14.20 8.54
N ARG A 108 -1.48 -14.39 9.68
CA ARG A 108 -2.62 -13.55 10.09
C ARG A 108 -2.18 -12.11 10.39
N SER A 109 -1.07 -11.96 11.09
CA SER A 109 -0.48 -10.66 11.43
C SER A 109 -0.06 -9.88 10.18
N THR A 110 0.34 -10.57 9.12
CA THR A 110 0.76 -9.96 7.84
C THR A 110 -0.43 -9.64 6.92
N THR A 111 -1.41 -10.54 6.85
CA THR A 111 -2.54 -10.42 5.92
C THR A 111 -3.46 -9.25 6.28
N ILE A 112 -3.73 -9.05 7.57
CA ILE A 112 -4.63 -7.98 8.05
C ILE A 112 -4.13 -6.57 7.66
N PRO A 113 -2.91 -6.14 8.03
CA PRO A 113 -2.40 -4.82 7.66
C PRO A 113 -2.22 -4.68 6.16
N PHE A 114 -1.79 -5.74 5.45
CA PHE A 114 -1.70 -5.71 4.00
C PHE A 114 -3.06 -5.40 3.37
N ALA A 115 -4.13 -6.10 3.79
CA ALA A 115 -5.46 -5.88 3.29
C ALA A 115 -5.97 -4.45 3.55
N ILE A 116 -5.69 -3.89 4.72
CA ILE A 116 -6.06 -2.51 5.06
C ILE A 116 -5.33 -1.51 4.15
N VAL A 117 -4.01 -1.64 4.01
CA VAL A 117 -3.19 -0.73 3.17
C VAL A 117 -3.61 -0.83 1.70
N ALA A 118 -3.83 -2.05 1.21
CA ALA A 118 -4.33 -2.28 -0.14
C ALA A 118 -5.70 -1.61 -0.33
N ALA A 119 -6.67 -1.88 0.54
CA ALA A 119 -8.00 -1.29 0.46
C ALA A 119 -7.97 0.24 0.42
N LEU A 120 -7.15 0.89 1.27
CA LEU A 120 -6.99 2.34 1.26
C LEU A 120 -6.36 2.86 -0.03
N TYR A 121 -5.34 2.17 -0.57
CA TYR A 121 -4.70 2.54 -1.84
C TYR A 121 -5.70 2.46 -3.01
N TYR A 122 -6.47 1.37 -3.09
CA TYR A 122 -7.50 1.19 -4.13
C TYR A 122 -8.63 2.19 -4.01
N TRP A 123 -9.09 2.48 -2.79
CA TRP A 123 -10.12 3.48 -2.55
C TRP A 123 -9.69 4.87 -3.06
N LYS A 124 -8.44 5.27 -2.77
CA LYS A 124 -7.88 6.53 -3.26
C LYS A 124 -7.74 6.54 -4.78
N CYS A 125 -7.27 5.45 -5.37
CA CYS A 125 -7.17 5.31 -6.83
C CYS A 125 -8.54 5.44 -7.51
N PHE A 126 -9.58 4.81 -6.96
CA PHE A 126 -10.94 4.90 -7.50
C PHE A 126 -11.52 6.32 -7.43
N LEU A 127 -11.30 7.02 -6.32
CA LEU A 127 -11.71 8.42 -6.17
C LEU A 127 -11.00 9.34 -7.17
N GLU A 128 -9.70 9.14 -7.40
CA GLU A 128 -8.94 9.96 -8.36
C GLU A 128 -9.32 9.68 -9.81
N LEU A 129 -9.63 8.42 -10.16
CA LEU A 129 -10.17 8.07 -11.46
C LEU A 129 -11.49 8.79 -11.74
N LYS A 130 -12.40 8.82 -10.75
CA LYS A 130 -13.67 9.56 -10.87
C LYS A 130 -13.42 11.05 -11.09
N ARG A 131 -12.49 11.64 -10.33
CA ARG A 131 -12.11 13.05 -10.44
C ARG A 131 -11.48 13.39 -11.79
N SER A 132 -10.61 12.54 -12.33
CA SER A 132 -9.99 12.77 -13.65
C SER A 132 -11.03 12.71 -14.78
N ASN A 133 -12.00 11.81 -14.70
CA ASN A 133 -13.09 11.75 -15.68
C ASN A 133 -13.96 13.01 -15.64
N GLU A 134 -14.26 13.52 -14.45
CA GLU A 134 -15.07 14.75 -14.27
C GLU A 134 -14.36 15.98 -14.87
N ILE A 135 -13.05 16.13 -14.64
CA ILE A 135 -12.24 17.20 -15.26
C ILE A 135 -12.20 17.07 -16.78
N LEU A 136 -12.12 15.84 -17.31
CA LEU A 136 -12.12 15.62 -18.76
C LEU A 136 -13.44 16.03 -19.39
N ASP A 137 -14.56 15.75 -18.71
CA ASP A 137 -15.90 16.09 -19.18
C ASP A 137 -16.13 17.61 -19.15
N GLU A 138 -15.66 18.30 -18.11
CA GLU A 138 -15.66 19.77 -18.03
C GLU A 138 -14.84 20.43 -19.15
N LEU A 139 -13.65 19.90 -19.46
CA LEU A 139 -12.80 20.41 -20.54
C LEU A 139 -13.42 20.19 -21.92
N ASN A 140 -14.04 19.03 -22.13
CA ASN A 140 -14.69 18.72 -23.41
C ASN A 140 -15.96 19.56 -23.61
N GLY A 141 -16.75 19.78 -22.55
CA GLY A 141 -17.90 20.68 -22.55
C GLY A 141 -17.53 22.15 -22.80
N ASN A 142 -16.54 22.69 -22.09
CA ASN A 142 -16.07 24.07 -22.28
C ASN A 142 -15.42 24.30 -23.66
N GLY A 143 -14.76 23.27 -24.21
CA GLY A 143 -14.17 23.33 -25.55
C GLY A 143 -15.20 23.46 -26.65
N MET A 144 -16.34 22.77 -26.53
CA MET A 144 -17.45 22.88 -27.47
C MET A 144 -18.14 24.25 -27.41
N ASP A 145 -18.34 24.80 -26.20
CA ASP A 145 -19.00 26.11 -26.01
C ASP A 145 -18.20 27.27 -26.64
N ARG A 146 -16.87 27.31 -26.40
CA ARG A 146 -15.99 28.30 -27.04
C ARG A 146 -15.93 28.16 -28.55
N GLY A 147 -15.82 26.93 -29.07
CA GLY A 147 -15.77 26.67 -30.51
C GLY A 147 -17.09 26.97 -31.24
N GLN A 148 -18.19 27.11 -30.51
CA GLN A 148 -19.48 27.52 -31.06
C GLN A 148 -19.63 29.05 -31.06
N LYS A 149 -19.22 29.72 -29.97
CA LYS A 149 -19.17 31.18 -29.87
C LYS A 149 -18.28 31.84 -30.95
N ASP A 150 -17.08 31.30 -31.18
CA ASP A 150 -16.16 31.80 -32.21
C ASP A 150 -16.69 31.63 -33.65
N ARG A 151 -17.64 30.69 -33.85
CA ARG A 151 -18.29 30.45 -35.15
C ARG A 151 -19.51 31.33 -35.38
N GLU A 152 -20.13 31.83 -34.33
CA GLU A 152 -21.21 32.82 -34.40
C GLU A 152 -20.63 34.21 -34.64
N GLU A 153 -19.57 34.58 -33.93
CA GLU A 153 -18.91 35.90 -34.06
C GLU A 153 -18.22 36.16 -35.41
N LYS A 154 -17.88 35.10 -36.16
CA LYS A 154 -17.35 35.20 -37.54
C LYS A 154 -18.43 35.25 -38.63
N ARG A 155 -19.70 35.04 -38.25
CA ARG A 155 -20.83 35.03 -39.19
C ARG A 155 -21.55 36.38 -39.24
N ASP A 156 -21.34 37.22 -38.23
CA ASP A 156 -21.78 38.62 -38.16
C ASP A 156 -20.70 39.56 -38.73
#